data_AF-B9XEC8-F1
#
_entry.id   AF-B9XEC8-F1
#
_cell.length_a   1.000
_cell.length_b   1.000
_cell.length_c   1.000
_cell.angle_alpha   90.00
_cell.angle_beta   90.00
_cell.angle_gamma   90.00
#
_symmetry.space_group_name_H-M   'P 1'
#
loop_
_entity.id
_entity.type
_entity.pdbx_description
1 polymer ?
#
loop_
_entity_poly.entity_id
_entity_poly.type
_entity_poly.pdbx_seq_one_letter_code
_entity_poly.pdbx_strand_id
1 'polypeptide(L)'
;MIITRFAFCIFLALLISGCVAPRHDTDPLAGWHPCLSEEPNVVIAKDYWAYIEKLPPEESRLVTHYDIWFFKNFTGQHAVQIKIPLNGTWWEHFLIYDQENKRIRVIKHASGGYAS
;
A
#
# COMPACT_ATOMS: atom_id res chain seq x y z
N MET A 1 -14.01 -54.68 -35.80
CA MET A 1 -12.71 -54.09 -35.42
C MET A 1 -12.84 -52.59 -35.69
N ILE A 2 -13.32 -51.78 -34.74
CA ILE A 2 -12.66 -51.30 -33.51
C ILE A 2 -11.46 -50.41 -33.87
N ILE A 3 -11.49 -49.16 -33.39
CA ILE A 3 -10.46 -48.09 -33.47
C ILE A 3 -10.55 -47.31 -34.80
N THR A 4 -11.19 -46.14 -34.89
CA THR A 4 -10.62 -44.84 -34.48
C THR A 4 -11.70 -43.74 -34.36
N ARG A 5 -12.73 -43.92 -33.52
CA ARG A 5 -13.64 -42.83 -33.11
C ARG A 5 -13.12 -42.15 -31.83
N PHE A 6 -11.95 -41.50 -31.84
CA PHE A 6 -11.46 -40.84 -30.61
C PHE A 6 -10.41 -39.73 -30.81
N ALA A 7 -10.42 -39.02 -31.94
CA ALA A 7 -9.36 -38.03 -32.23
C ALA A 7 -9.84 -36.65 -32.65
N PHE A 8 -11.04 -36.21 -32.23
CA PHE A 8 -11.58 -34.90 -32.65
C PHE A 8 -12.13 -34.01 -31.52
N CYS A 9 -11.80 -34.30 -30.25
CA CYS A 9 -12.26 -33.49 -29.11
C CYS A 9 -11.14 -32.94 -28.20
N ILE A 10 -9.85 -32.99 -28.61
CA ILE A 10 -8.71 -32.56 -27.76
C ILE A 10 -8.03 -31.27 -28.27
N PHE A 11 -8.68 -30.49 -29.14
CA PHE A 11 -8.12 -29.21 -29.64
C PHE A 11 -9.00 -28.00 -29.30
N LEU A 12 -9.36 -27.84 -28.03
CA LEU A 12 -10.07 -26.63 -27.56
C LEU A 12 -9.72 -26.27 -26.10
N ALA A 13 -8.44 -26.37 -25.75
CA ALA A 13 -7.94 -25.97 -24.43
C ALA A 13 -6.66 -25.14 -24.52
N LEU A 14 -6.64 -24.13 -25.39
CA LEU A 14 -5.59 -23.11 -25.55
C LEU A 14 -6.36 -21.92 -26.14
N LEU A 15 -6.58 -20.76 -25.52
CA LEU A 15 -5.75 -19.95 -24.65
C LEU A 15 -6.68 -19.09 -23.78
N ILE A 16 -6.71 -19.33 -22.47
CA ILE A 16 -7.07 -18.27 -21.52
C ILE A 16 -5.77 -17.86 -20.83
N SER A 17 -4.80 -17.36 -21.61
CA SER A 17 -3.78 -16.49 -21.03
C SER A 17 -4.45 -15.14 -20.82
N GLY A 18 -5.27 -15.05 -19.78
CA GLY A 18 -5.54 -13.76 -19.18
C GLY A 18 -4.19 -13.28 -18.66
N CYS A 19 -3.45 -12.54 -19.48
CA CYS A 19 -2.48 -11.60 -18.96
C CYS A 19 -3.31 -10.69 -18.05
N VAL A 20 -3.30 -10.98 -16.75
CA VAL A 20 -3.66 -9.97 -15.76
C VAL A 20 -2.65 -8.88 -16.02
N ALA A 21 -3.08 -7.84 -16.75
CA ALA A 21 -2.29 -6.63 -16.88
C ALA A 21 -1.85 -6.28 -15.46
N PRO A 22 -0.56 -5.95 -15.23
CA PRO A 22 -0.12 -5.48 -13.93
C PRO A 22 -1.15 -4.47 -13.48
N ARG A 23 -1.83 -4.73 -12.35
CA ARG A 23 -2.74 -3.74 -11.81
C ARG A 23 -1.85 -2.52 -11.63
N HIS A 24 -2.14 -1.45 -12.37
CA HIS A 24 -1.68 -0.13 -11.97
C HIS A 24 -2.09 -0.05 -10.52
N ASP A 25 -1.14 -0.08 -9.59
CA ASP A 25 -1.43 0.11 -8.18
C ASP A 25 -2.10 1.47 -8.12
N THR A 26 -3.42 1.44 -7.96
CA THR A 26 -4.21 2.65 -7.85
C THR A 26 -3.64 3.36 -6.65
N ASP A 27 -3.23 4.61 -6.82
CA ASP A 27 -2.72 5.44 -5.73
C ASP A 27 -3.63 5.25 -4.51
N PRO A 28 -3.11 4.67 -3.41
CA PRO A 28 -3.92 4.36 -2.23
C PRO A 28 -4.52 5.63 -1.61
N LEU A 29 -3.95 6.79 -1.95
CA LEU A 29 -4.38 8.11 -1.55
C LEU A 29 -5.09 8.90 -2.68
N ALA A 30 -5.60 8.22 -3.71
CA ALA A 30 -6.45 8.87 -4.72
C ALA A 30 -7.66 9.56 -4.07
N GLY A 31 -7.77 10.88 -4.25
CA GLY A 31 -8.82 11.71 -3.64
C GLY A 31 -8.56 12.11 -2.18
N TRP A 32 -7.35 11.89 -1.67
CA TRP A 32 -6.91 12.39 -0.37
C TRP A 32 -6.15 13.71 -0.53
N HIS A 33 -6.23 14.57 0.48
CA HIS A 33 -5.58 15.87 0.49
C HIS A 33 -4.56 15.95 1.64
N PRO A 34 -3.37 16.51 1.40
CA PRO A 34 -2.37 16.66 2.45
C PRO A 34 -2.80 17.69 3.50
N CYS A 35 -2.65 17.34 4.77
CA CYS A 35 -2.90 18.20 5.91
C CYS A 35 -1.60 18.88 6.35
N LEU A 36 -1.18 19.92 5.62
CA LEU A 36 0.13 20.57 5.84
C LEU A 36 0.22 21.40 7.13
N SER A 37 -0.91 21.73 7.75
CA SER A 37 -0.98 22.64 8.91
C SER A 37 -1.80 22.09 10.08
N GLU A 38 -2.41 20.92 9.96
CA GLU A 38 -3.25 20.34 11.00
C GLU A 38 -2.47 19.23 11.70
N GLU A 39 -2.29 19.36 13.02
CA GLU A 39 -1.74 18.28 13.82
C GLU A 39 -2.72 17.09 13.83
N PRO A 40 -2.22 15.84 13.73
CA PRO A 40 -3.09 14.68 13.78
C PRO A 40 -3.81 14.59 15.12
N ASN A 41 -5.01 14.00 15.10
CA ASN A 41 -5.70 13.63 16.34
C ASN A 41 -4.78 12.82 17.25
N VAL A 42 -4.78 13.08 18.56
CA VAL A 42 -3.91 12.40 19.55
C VAL A 42 -3.99 10.87 19.50
N VAL A 43 -5.15 10.30 19.16
CA VAL A 43 -5.35 8.86 19.02
C VAL A 43 -4.60 8.33 17.80
N ILE A 44 -4.65 9.04 16.68
CA ILE A 44 -3.89 8.74 15.46
C ILE A 44 -2.40 8.89 15.74
N ALA A 45 -2.01 9.97 16.43
CA ALA A 45 -0.63 10.25 16.78
C ALA A 45 0.02 9.10 17.57
N LYS A 46 -0.70 8.65 18.60
CA LYS A 46 -0.27 7.51 19.41
C LYS A 46 -0.21 6.21 18.60
N ASP A 47 -1.18 5.97 17.72
CA ASP A 47 -1.26 4.74 16.94
C ASP A 47 -0.15 4.64 15.90
N TYR A 48 0.12 5.69 15.11
CA TYR A 48 1.20 5.62 14.13
C TYR A 48 2.57 5.54 14.80
N TRP A 49 2.76 6.17 15.97
CA TRP A 49 4.02 6.02 16.71
C TRP A 49 4.22 4.58 17.19
N ALA A 50 3.18 3.98 17.78
CA ALA A 50 3.22 2.58 18.19
C ALA A 50 3.39 1.63 16.99
N TYR A 51 2.97 2.03 15.79
CA TYR A 51 3.24 1.28 14.57
C TYR A 51 4.73 1.34 14.19
N ILE A 52 5.35 2.53 14.20
CA ILE A 52 6.77 2.72 13.89
C ILE A 52 7.66 1.98 14.89
N GLU A 53 7.34 2.04 16.19
CA GLU A 53 8.08 1.33 17.25
C GLU A 53 8.08 -0.19 17.07
N LYS A 54 7.08 -0.75 16.38
CA LYS A 54 6.96 -2.18 16.10
C LYS A 54 7.63 -2.60 14.79
N LEU A 55 8.09 -1.66 13.97
CA LEU A 55 8.84 -2.01 12.77
C LEU A 55 10.19 -2.65 13.15
N PRO A 56 10.77 -3.47 12.26
CA PRO A 56 12.14 -3.93 12.42
C PRO A 56 13.09 -2.77 12.75
N PRO A 57 14.10 -2.96 13.63
CA PRO A 57 15.01 -1.89 14.03
C PRO A 57 15.72 -1.18 12.86
N GLU A 58 15.96 -1.90 11.77
CA GLU A 58 16.55 -1.36 10.53
C GLU A 58 15.60 -0.44 9.75
N GLU A 59 14.28 -0.58 9.92
CA GLU A 59 13.27 0.30 9.33
C GLU A 59 12.96 1.48 10.26
N SER A 60 12.65 1.20 11.54
CA SER A 60 12.18 2.23 12.49
C SER A 60 13.21 3.33 12.75
N ARG A 61 14.51 3.00 12.74
CA ARG A 61 15.60 3.97 12.92
C ARG A 61 15.76 4.94 11.74
N LEU A 62 15.20 4.61 10.57
CA LEU A 62 15.30 5.44 9.37
C LEU A 62 14.13 6.42 9.24
N VAL A 63 13.08 6.28 10.04
CA VAL A 63 11.93 7.18 9.99
C VAL A 63 12.23 8.46 10.74
N THR A 64 12.19 9.59 10.04
CA THR A 64 12.23 10.92 10.66
C THR A 64 10.86 11.57 10.66
N HIS A 65 10.69 12.68 11.40
CA HIS A 65 9.41 13.40 11.38
C HIS A 65 9.10 14.03 10.01
N TYR A 66 10.11 14.23 9.15
CA TYR A 66 9.93 14.72 7.77
C TYR A 66 9.41 13.63 6.82
N ASP A 67 9.46 12.37 7.23
CA ASP A 67 9.00 11.23 6.44
C ASP A 67 7.55 10.85 6.74
N ILE A 68 6.90 11.57 7.66
CA ILE A 68 5.53 11.33 8.10
C ILE A 68 4.63 12.41 7.52
N TRP A 69 3.67 11.99 6.70
CA TRP A 69 2.74 12.87 6.00
C TRP A 69 1.31 12.54 6.41
N PHE A 70 0.53 13.58 6.66
CA PHE A 70 -0.86 13.46 7.09
C PHE A 70 -1.80 13.81 5.93
N PHE A 71 -2.86 13.05 5.80
CA PHE A 71 -3.86 13.24 4.76
C PHE A 71 -5.28 13.13 5.32
N LYS A 72 -6.20 13.79 4.64
CA LYS A 72 -7.63 13.73 4.91
C LYS A 72 -8.41 13.65 3.61
N ASN A 73 -9.49 12.89 3.60
CA ASN A 73 -10.39 12.84 2.44
C ASN A 73 -11.68 13.67 2.71
N PHE A 74 -12.53 13.76 1.70
CA PHE A 74 -13.79 14.51 1.77
C PHE A 74 -14.79 13.98 2.80
N THR A 75 -14.65 12.71 3.21
CA THR A 75 -15.52 12.10 4.23
C THR A 75 -15.01 12.32 5.65
N GLY A 76 -13.85 12.98 5.81
CA GLY A 76 -13.24 13.27 7.10
C GLY A 76 -12.41 12.13 7.69
N GLN A 77 -12.16 11.07 6.91
CA GLN A 77 -11.19 10.03 7.29
C GLN A 77 -9.77 10.56 7.22
N HIS A 78 -8.89 9.98 8.03
CA HIS A 78 -7.49 10.35 8.10
C HIS A 78 -6.59 9.23 7.54
N ALA A 79 -5.47 9.62 6.98
CA ALA A 79 -4.41 8.70 6.59
C ALA A 79 -3.05 9.25 7.00
N VAL A 80 -2.14 8.36 7.34
CA VAL A 80 -0.74 8.66 7.61
C VAL A 80 0.11 7.89 6.61
N GLN A 81 0.95 8.60 5.86
CA GLN A 81 2.00 8.00 5.05
C GLN A 81 3.32 8.09 5.82
N ILE A 82 4.04 6.99 5.90
CA ILE A 82 5.36 6.91 6.50
C ILE A 82 6.32 6.44 5.41
N LYS A 83 7.33 7.25 5.11
CA LYS A 83 8.37 6.92 4.13
C LYS A 83 9.60 6.33 4.85
N ILE A 84 10.13 5.24 4.31
CA ILE A 84 11.28 4.53 4.89
C ILE A 84 12.34 4.34 3.79
N PRO A 85 13.51 4.98 3.88
CA PRO A 85 14.57 4.86 2.87
C PRO A 85 15.43 3.62 3.11
N LEU A 86 14.90 2.43 2.84
CA LEU A 86 15.60 1.17 3.09
C LEU A 86 16.30 0.65 1.82
N ASN A 87 17.61 0.40 1.92
CA ASN A 87 18.42 -0.24 0.86
C ASN A 87 18.27 0.40 -0.53
N GLY A 88 18.33 1.74 -0.60
CA GLY A 88 18.20 2.46 -1.87
C GLY A 88 16.78 2.52 -2.43
N THR A 89 15.78 2.03 -1.69
CA THR A 89 14.36 2.05 -2.08
C THR A 89 13.55 2.82 -1.06
N TRP A 90 12.63 3.67 -1.53
CA TRP A 90 11.60 4.26 -0.70
C TRP A 90 10.47 3.26 -0.50
N TRP A 91 10.23 2.90 0.74
CA TRP A 91 9.06 2.14 1.16
C TRP A 91 8.03 3.09 1.72
N GLU A 92 6.79 2.94 1.29
CA GLU A 92 5.67 3.76 1.75
C GLU A 92 4.68 2.89 2.49
N HIS A 93 4.47 3.23 3.76
CA HIS A 93 3.46 2.61 4.61
C HIS A 93 2.31 3.60 4.80
N PHE A 94 1.12 3.23 4.32
CA PHE A 94 -0.09 4.01 4.50
C PHE A 94 -0.95 3.38 5.59
N LEU A 95 -1.18 4.13 6.65
CA LEU A 95 -2.11 3.79 7.72
C LEU A 95 -3.43 4.54 7.45
N ILE A 96 -4.50 3.81 7.17
CA ILE A 96 -5.82 4.40 6.87
C ILE A 96 -6.72 4.26 8.09
N TYR A 97 -7.34 5.36 8.48
CA TYR A 97 -8.22 5.46 9.65
C TYR A 97 -9.66 5.69 9.22
N ASP A 98 -10.61 5.14 9.96
CA ASP A 98 -12.02 5.49 9.81
C ASP A 98 -12.35 6.86 10.44
N GLN A 99 -13.63 7.25 10.41
CA GLN A 99 -14.10 8.51 10.99
C GLN A 99 -14.01 8.53 12.53
N GLU A 100 -13.89 7.37 13.18
CA GLU A 100 -13.67 7.24 14.61
C GLU A 100 -12.17 7.23 14.97
N ASN A 101 -11.29 7.51 14.01
CA ASN A 101 -9.83 7.49 14.14
C ASN A 101 -9.26 6.10 14.48
N LYS A 102 -9.98 5.01 14.15
CA LYS A 102 -9.46 3.65 14.28
C LYS A 102 -8.80 3.23 12.98
N ARG A 103 -7.61 2.64 13.07
CA ARG A 103 -6.89 2.13 11.91
C ARG A 103 -7.65 0.93 11.33
N ILE A 104 -8.11 1.05 10.09
CA ILE A 104 -8.87 0.01 9.38
C ILE A 104 -8.03 -0.71 8.32
N ARG A 105 -6.92 -0.11 7.88
CA ARG A 105 -6.06 -0.70 6.84
C ARG A 105 -4.61 -0.22 6.96
N VAL A 106 -3.70 -1.11 6.57
CA VAL A 106 -2.29 -0.82 6.33
C VAL A 106 -1.97 -1.23 4.89
N ILE A 107 -1.39 -0.33 4.11
CA ILE A 107 -0.90 -0.62 2.76
C ILE A 107 0.60 -0.38 2.75
N LYS A 108 1.36 -1.31 2.17
CA LYS A 108 2.81 -1.21 2.04
C LYS A 108 3.19 -1.44 0.59
N HIS A 109 3.97 -0.54 0.01
CA HIS A 109 4.61 -0.79 -1.28
C HIS A 109 5.91 -0.01 -1.42
N ALA A 110 6.76 -0.45 -2.34
CA ALA A 110 7.91 0.32 -2.77
C ALA A 110 7.44 1.43 -3.72
N SER A 111 7.92 2.67 -3.54
CA SER A 111 7.56 3.82 -4.38
C SER A 111 8.65 4.26 -5.34
N GLY A 112 9.84 3.66 -5.27
CA GLY A 112 10.93 3.86 -6.23
C GLY A 112 12.32 3.79 -5.59
N GLY A 113 13.34 3.78 -6.44
CA GLY A 113 14.73 3.91 -5.99
C GLY A 113 15.11 5.37 -5.73
N TYR A 114 16.05 5.61 -4.83
CA TYR A 114 16.75 6.90 -4.74
C TYR A 114 18.21 6.71 -5.14
N ALA A 115 18.71 7.62 -5.99
CA ALA A 115 20.14 7.70 -6.26
C ALA A 115 20.83 8.32 -5.03
N SER A 116 21.96 7.74 -4.65
CA SER A 116 22.85 8.26 -3.60
C SER A 116 23.67 9.42 -4.12
#